data_AF-A0A950Z951-F1
#
_entry.id   AF-A0A950Z951-F1
#
_cell.length_a   1.000
_cell.length_b   1.000
_cell.length_c   1.000
_cell.angle_alpha   90.00
_cell.angle_beta   90.00
_cell.angle_gamma   90.00
#
_symmetry.space_group_name_H-M   'P 1'
#
loop_
_entity.id
_entity.type
_entity.pdbx_description
1 polymer ?
#
loop_
_entity_poly.entity_id
_entity_poly.type
_entity_poly.pdbx_seq_one_letter_code
_entity_poly.pdbx_strand_id
1 'polypeptide(L)'
;MPSTTRRRTTLGLPLCLFVFVCALLVALGARAATFYVDDDAANNNGDGLSAATAKHNITAALALCNPAGGDTVVILDGTYADPADQITLASLPANATSYTTLKAQNRWKVQIFQALACSQDSAARNYVALDGLRFLALGSHEFAGAHWKIQNCA
;
A
#
# COMPACT_ATOMS: atom_id res chain seq x y z
N MET A 1 -40.22 -19.64 -59.12
CA MET A 1 -38.94 -19.82 -58.40
C MET A 1 -38.81 -18.67 -57.39
N PRO A 2 -38.87 -18.92 -56.06
CA PRO A 2 -38.87 -17.83 -55.07
C PRO A 2 -37.45 -17.49 -54.59
N SER A 3 -37.10 -16.20 -54.55
CA SER A 3 -35.82 -15.72 -54.00
C SER A 3 -35.90 -15.55 -52.49
N THR A 4 -35.06 -16.26 -51.74
CA THR A 4 -35.01 -16.20 -50.28
C THR A 4 -33.95 -15.18 -49.82
N THR A 5 -34.41 -14.03 -49.33
CA THR A 5 -33.58 -12.97 -48.75
C THR A 5 -33.10 -13.37 -47.35
N ARG A 6 -31.80 -13.63 -47.19
CA ARG A 6 -31.16 -13.95 -45.90
C ARG A 6 -31.03 -12.68 -45.04
N ARG A 7 -31.86 -12.55 -43.99
CA ARG A 7 -31.66 -11.55 -42.93
C ARG A 7 -30.41 -11.91 -42.11
N ARG A 8 -29.37 -11.07 -42.19
CA ARG A 8 -28.17 -11.18 -41.34
C ARG A 8 -28.50 -10.62 -39.95
N THR A 9 -28.54 -11.49 -38.97
CA THR A 9 -28.77 -11.18 -37.55
C THR A 9 -27.55 -10.45 -36.98
N THR A 10 -27.69 -9.18 -36.60
CA THR A 10 -26.64 -8.30 -36.06
C THR A 10 -26.38 -8.49 -34.55
N LEU A 11 -26.70 -9.67 -34.00
CA LEU A 11 -26.74 -9.91 -32.55
C LEU A 11 -25.35 -10.00 -31.88
N GLY A 12 -24.26 -10.14 -32.64
CA GLY A 12 -22.90 -10.30 -32.10
C GLY A 12 -22.21 -9.01 -31.65
N LEU A 13 -22.55 -7.87 -32.25
CA LEU A 13 -21.89 -6.58 -31.95
C LEU A 13 -22.25 -6.01 -30.56
N PRO A 14 -23.52 -6.01 -30.09
CA PRO A 14 -23.86 -5.43 -28.80
C PRO A 14 -23.37 -6.28 -27.62
N LEU A 15 -23.29 -7.60 -27.78
CA LEU A 15 -22.78 -8.51 -26.75
C LEU A 15 -21.26 -8.35 -26.55
N CYS A 16 -20.50 -8.22 -27.63
CA CYS A 16 -19.06 -7.95 -27.55
C CYS A 16 -18.77 -6.58 -26.93
N LEU A 17 -19.55 -5.55 -27.27
CA LEU A 17 -19.39 -4.21 -26.68
C LEU A 17 -19.66 -4.23 -25.18
N PHE A 18 -20.72 -4.93 -24.73
CA PHE A 18 -21.05 -5.05 -23.31
C PHE A 18 -19.95 -5.78 -22.52
N VAL A 19 -19.43 -6.89 -23.05
CA VAL A 19 -18.31 -7.63 -22.43
C VAL A 19 -17.04 -6.76 -22.36
N PHE A 20 -16.75 -5.99 -23.41
CA PHE A 20 -15.59 -5.10 -23.45
C PHE A 20 -15.70 -3.95 -22.44
N VAL A 21 -16.90 -3.36 -22.28
CA VAL A 21 -17.18 -2.33 -21.28
C VAL A 21 -17.08 -2.88 -19.86
N CYS A 22 -17.60 -4.09 -19.60
CA CYS A 22 -17.45 -4.75 -18.31
C CYS A 22 -15.98 -5.06 -17.98
N ALA A 23 -15.19 -5.51 -18.96
CA ALA A 23 -13.76 -5.77 -18.76
C ALA A 23 -12.97 -4.48 -18.47
N LEU A 24 -13.31 -3.38 -19.14
CA LEU A 24 -12.73 -2.06 -18.86
C LEU A 24 -13.07 -1.59 -17.44
N LEU A 25 -14.31 -1.74 -16.99
CA LEU A 25 -14.74 -1.32 -15.65
C LEU A 25 -14.06 -2.12 -14.52
N VAL A 26 -13.76 -3.41 -14.74
CA VAL A 26 -13.02 -4.25 -13.78
C VAL A 26 -11.55 -3.80 -13.66
N ALA A 27 -10.94 -3.27 -14.72
CA ALA A 27 -9.54 -2.85 -14.72
C ALA A 27 -9.26 -1.55 -13.91
N LEU A 28 -10.28 -0.73 -13.59
CA LEU A 28 -10.09 0.47 -12.78
C LEU A 28 -9.85 0.16 -11.28
N GLY A 29 -10.09 -1.07 -10.83
CA GLY A 29 -10.06 -1.45 -9.42
C GLY A 29 -8.67 -1.71 -8.82
N ALA A 30 -7.61 -1.78 -9.63
CA ALA A 30 -6.25 -2.03 -9.15
C ALA A 30 -5.38 -0.78 -9.33
N ARG A 31 -5.36 0.09 -8.31
CA ARG A 31 -4.45 1.25 -8.25
C ARG A 31 -3.56 1.09 -7.04
N ALA A 32 -2.25 1.04 -7.28
CA ALA A 32 -1.21 1.14 -6.26
C ALA A 32 -0.73 2.60 -6.23
N ALA A 33 -0.91 3.28 -5.10
CA ALA A 33 -0.45 4.64 -4.86
C ALA A 33 0.92 4.64 -4.16
N THR A 34 1.62 5.77 -4.26
CA THR A 34 2.84 6.03 -3.48
C THR A 34 2.58 7.21 -2.56
N PHE A 35 2.76 7.01 -1.26
CA PHE A 35 2.66 8.04 -0.25
C PHE A 35 4.03 8.35 0.34
N TYR A 36 4.25 9.59 0.78
CA TYR A 36 5.51 10.08 1.33
C TYR A 36 5.32 10.50 2.79
N VAL A 37 6.32 10.19 3.61
CA VAL A 37 6.43 10.61 5.01
C VAL A 37 7.73 11.39 5.18
N ASP A 38 7.69 12.52 5.88
CA ASP A 38 8.81 13.40 6.19
C ASP A 38 8.68 13.90 7.63
N ASP A 39 9.63 13.58 8.51
CA ASP A 39 9.58 14.08 9.90
C ASP A 39 9.78 15.60 9.97
N ASP A 40 10.40 16.21 8.96
CA ASP A 40 10.58 17.66 8.85
C ASP A 40 9.33 18.37 8.29
N ALA A 41 8.30 17.63 7.82
CA ALA A 41 7.05 18.25 7.39
C ALA A 41 6.33 18.93 8.57
N ALA A 42 5.85 20.15 8.37
CA ALA A 42 5.28 20.96 9.45
C ALA A 42 4.02 20.35 10.11
N ASN A 43 3.28 19.49 9.42
CA ASN A 43 2.07 18.82 9.89
C ASN A 43 1.58 17.75 8.89
N ASN A 44 0.50 17.05 9.23
CA ASN A 44 -0.12 16.00 8.40
C ASN A 44 -1.15 16.50 7.36
N ASN A 45 -1.24 17.81 7.07
CA ASN A 45 -2.25 18.34 6.14
C ASN A 45 -1.89 18.11 4.67
N GLY A 46 -0.63 17.79 4.35
CA GLY A 46 -0.20 17.41 3.00
C GLY A 46 -0.94 16.16 2.51
N ASP A 47 -1.15 16.01 1.21
CA ASP A 47 -1.85 14.84 0.65
C ASP A 47 -1.03 13.54 0.65
N GLY A 48 0.27 13.63 0.94
CA GLY A 48 1.21 12.53 0.95
C GLY A 48 1.62 12.08 -0.45
N LEU A 49 1.18 12.68 -1.55
CA LEU A 49 1.44 12.17 -2.91
C LEU A 49 2.81 12.57 -3.48
N SER A 50 3.55 13.42 -2.76
CA SER A 50 4.90 13.83 -3.10
C SER A 50 5.71 14.15 -1.85
N ALA A 51 7.04 14.23 -1.96
CA ALA A 51 7.90 14.67 -0.85
C ALA A 51 7.53 16.08 -0.35
N ALA A 52 7.15 17.00 -1.25
CA ALA A 52 6.77 18.37 -0.87
C ALA A 52 5.44 18.47 -0.11
N THR A 53 4.59 17.45 -0.24
CA THR A 53 3.28 17.35 0.41
C THR A 53 3.21 16.13 1.32
N ALA A 54 4.36 15.66 1.79
CA ALA A 54 4.47 14.47 2.62
C ALA A 54 3.64 14.60 3.91
N LYS A 55 3.26 13.44 4.47
CA LYS A 55 2.76 13.37 5.83
C LYS A 55 3.91 13.57 6.81
N HIS A 56 3.62 14.17 7.96
CA HIS A 56 4.60 14.34 9.03
C HIS A 56 4.94 13.00 9.70
N ASN A 57 3.92 12.18 9.97
CA ASN A 57 4.10 10.94 10.72
C ASN A 57 3.77 9.70 9.88
N ILE A 58 4.40 8.58 10.25
CA ILE A 58 4.21 7.30 9.54
C ILE A 58 2.75 6.86 9.60
N THR A 59 2.10 6.91 10.77
CA THR A 59 0.68 6.49 10.92
C THR A 59 -0.26 7.27 9.99
N ALA A 60 0.02 8.56 9.75
CA ALA A 60 -0.81 9.39 8.88
C ALA A 60 -0.71 9.00 7.41
N ALA A 61 0.44 8.51 6.94
CA ALA A 61 0.57 7.95 5.60
C ALA A 61 -0.04 6.54 5.51
N LEU A 62 0.10 5.71 6.54
CA LEU A 62 -0.54 4.40 6.58
C LEU A 62 -2.06 4.50 6.50
N ALA A 63 -2.65 5.54 7.11
CA ALA A 63 -4.09 5.81 7.03
C ALA A 63 -4.59 6.16 5.61
N LEU A 64 -3.69 6.53 4.69
CA LEU A 64 -4.03 6.75 3.28
C LEU A 64 -3.99 5.47 2.44
N CYS A 65 -3.34 4.41 2.95
CA CYS A 65 -3.21 3.16 2.21
C CYS A 65 -4.57 2.50 1.99
N ASN A 66 -4.76 1.99 0.78
CA ASN A 66 -5.93 1.23 0.37
C ASN A 66 -6.02 -0.06 1.22
N PRO A 67 -7.16 -0.37 1.86
CA PRO A 67 -7.35 -1.60 2.61
C PRO A 67 -7.20 -2.88 1.77
N ALA A 68 -7.25 -2.76 0.43
CA ALA A 68 -6.90 -3.84 -0.49
C ALA A 68 -5.39 -3.99 -0.73
N GLY A 69 -4.52 -3.23 -0.08
CA GLY A 69 -3.07 -3.35 -0.18
C GLY A 69 -2.48 -2.94 -1.54
N GLY A 70 -1.15 -3.08 -1.65
CA GLY A 70 -0.39 -2.78 -2.87
C GLY A 70 0.18 -1.38 -2.95
N ASP A 71 -0.12 -0.51 -1.99
CA ASP A 71 0.45 0.82 -1.91
C ASP A 71 1.89 0.80 -1.40
N THR A 72 2.63 1.85 -1.74
CA THR A 72 3.98 2.07 -1.24
C THR A 72 4.03 3.33 -0.38
N VAL A 73 4.65 3.24 0.78
CA VAL A 73 4.95 4.36 1.66
C VAL A 73 6.45 4.56 1.64
N VAL A 74 6.88 5.67 1.04
CA VAL A 74 8.27 6.12 1.01
C VAL A 74 8.52 7.02 2.20
N ILE A 75 9.39 6.59 3.09
CA ILE A 75 9.77 7.33 4.29
C ILE A 75 11.08 8.06 3.96
N LEU A 76 11.06 9.39 4.01
CA LEU A 76 12.20 10.24 3.73
C LEU A 76 13.25 10.12 4.85
N ASP A 77 14.48 10.49 4.54
CA ASP A 77 15.60 10.36 5.49
C ASP A 77 15.33 11.20 6.74
N GLY A 78 15.35 10.58 7.93
CA GLY A 78 14.91 11.25 9.15
C GLY A 78 14.95 10.38 10.40
N THR A 79 14.67 11.00 11.54
CA THR A 79 14.57 10.38 12.86
C THR A 79 13.12 10.40 13.36
N TYR A 80 12.47 9.25 13.24
CA TYR A 80 11.07 9.04 13.55
C TYR A 80 10.91 8.56 15.00
N ALA A 81 10.66 9.50 15.89
CA ALA A 81 10.59 9.29 17.34
C ALA A 81 9.25 9.71 17.96
N ASP A 82 8.31 10.28 17.20
CA ASP A 82 6.99 10.62 17.71
C ASP A 82 6.17 9.34 17.94
N PRO A 83 5.31 9.23 18.97
CA PRO A 83 4.41 8.08 19.13
C PRO A 83 3.59 7.73 17.87
N ALA A 84 3.25 8.72 17.03
CA ALA A 84 2.56 8.54 15.76
C ALA A 84 3.44 7.94 14.64
N ASP A 85 4.73 7.73 14.90
CA ASP A 85 5.65 7.03 13.99
C ASP A 85 5.67 5.51 14.21
N GLN A 86 4.86 5.01 15.15
CA GLN A 86 4.68 3.59 15.34
C GLN A 86 4.11 2.93 14.08
N ILE A 87 4.71 1.83 13.64
CA ILE A 87 4.15 0.99 12.59
C ILE A 87 3.26 -0.05 13.26
N THR A 88 1.94 0.06 13.07
CA THR A 88 0.97 -0.90 13.62
C THR A 88 0.26 -1.67 12.51
N LEU A 89 0.02 -2.97 12.72
CA LEU A 89 -0.71 -3.78 11.74
C LEU A 89 -2.18 -3.39 11.60
N ALA A 90 -2.79 -2.78 12.63
CA ALA A 90 -4.14 -2.22 12.52
C ALA A 90 -4.22 -1.11 11.46
N SER A 91 -3.11 -0.42 11.22
CA SER A 91 -2.98 0.60 10.19
C SER A 91 -2.56 0.05 8.83
N LEU A 92 -2.25 -1.24 8.70
CA LEU A 92 -1.76 -1.84 7.46
C LEU A 92 -2.79 -2.74 6.78
N PRO A 93 -2.93 -2.66 5.45
CA PRO A 93 -3.82 -3.53 4.69
C PRO A 93 -3.36 -4.99 4.70
N ALA A 94 -4.28 -5.92 4.93
CA ALA A 94 -4.03 -7.36 4.83
C ALA A 94 -4.63 -7.93 3.54
N ASN A 95 -3.88 -7.93 2.42
CA ASN A 95 -4.36 -8.49 1.15
C ASN A 95 -3.42 -9.53 0.54
N ALA A 96 -3.96 -10.70 0.21
CA ALA A 96 -3.24 -11.81 -0.39
C ALA A 96 -2.69 -11.60 -1.80
N THR A 97 -3.14 -10.56 -2.49
CA THR A 97 -2.83 -10.30 -3.90
C THR A 97 -1.71 -9.27 -4.08
N SER A 98 -1.46 -8.40 -3.09
CA SER A 98 -0.50 -7.31 -3.19
C SER A 98 0.07 -6.95 -1.82
N TYR A 99 1.38 -6.69 -1.77
CA TYR A 99 2.05 -6.28 -0.53
C TYR A 99 1.98 -4.77 -0.39
N THR A 100 1.55 -4.27 0.77
CA THR A 100 1.81 -2.87 1.14
C THR A 100 3.27 -2.74 1.55
N THR A 101 3.99 -1.82 0.94
CA THR A 101 5.44 -1.68 1.10
C THR A 101 5.78 -0.41 1.85
N LEU A 102 6.48 -0.51 2.97
CA LEU A 102 7.09 0.62 3.65
C LEU A 102 8.59 0.58 3.32
N LYS A 103 9.09 1.62 2.69
CA LYS A 103 10.49 1.69 2.26
C LYS A 103 11.14 2.99 2.67
N ALA A 104 12.40 2.92 3.06
CA ALA A 104 13.23 4.11 3.18
C ALA A 104 13.51 4.71 1.80
N GLN A 105 13.62 6.04 1.71
CA GLN A 105 14.14 6.73 0.53
C GLN A 105 15.59 6.31 0.30
N ASN A 106 16.44 6.45 1.32
CA ASN A 106 17.80 5.92 1.32
C ASN A 106 17.96 4.88 2.43
N ARG A 107 18.60 3.76 2.07
CA ARG A 107 18.82 2.63 2.97
C ARG A 107 19.48 3.09 4.28
N TRP A 108 18.87 2.70 5.40
CA TRP A 108 19.32 2.95 6.78
C TRP A 108 19.37 4.42 7.22
N LYS A 109 18.87 5.34 6.39
CA LYS A 109 18.75 6.76 6.75
C LYS A 109 17.44 7.09 7.45
N VAL A 110 16.46 6.20 7.39
CA VAL A 110 15.25 6.24 8.21
C VAL A 110 15.50 5.51 9.52
N GLN A 111 15.49 6.26 10.62
CA GLN A 111 15.68 5.74 11.97
C GLN A 111 14.36 5.78 12.74
N ILE A 112 13.79 4.60 13.03
CA ILE A 112 12.52 4.48 13.75
C ILE A 112 12.82 4.11 15.21
N PHE A 113 12.48 5.02 16.12
CA PHE A 113 12.64 4.83 17.57
C PHE A 113 11.38 4.27 18.24
N GLN A 114 10.29 4.16 17.49
CA GLN A 114 9.05 3.55 17.95
C GLN A 114 9.00 2.04 17.73
N ALA A 115 8.13 1.39 18.50
CA ALA A 115 7.89 -0.04 18.37
C ALA A 115 7.32 -0.39 16.99
N LEU A 116 7.68 -1.56 16.51
CA LEU A 116 6.93 -2.22 15.45
C LEU A 116 5.89 -3.10 16.13
N ALA A 117 4.66 -2.61 16.27
CA ALA A 117 3.58 -3.36 16.88
C ALA A 117 2.79 -4.10 15.82
N CYS A 118 3.29 -5.28 15.47
CA CYS A 118 2.51 -6.19 14.68
C CYS A 118 1.52 -6.96 15.57
N SER A 119 0.32 -7.25 15.06
CA SER A 119 -0.62 -8.21 15.65
C SER A 119 0.13 -9.46 16.12
N GLN A 120 0.05 -9.76 17.42
CA GLN A 120 0.58 -10.99 18.03
C GLN A 120 -0.19 -12.25 17.61
N ASP A 121 -1.17 -12.12 16.72
CA ASP A 121 -1.89 -13.26 16.19
C ASP A 121 -1.01 -14.03 15.19
N SER A 122 -0.49 -15.17 15.63
CA SER A 122 0.26 -16.12 14.81
C SER A 122 -0.52 -16.64 13.59
N ALA A 123 -1.85 -16.51 13.56
CA ALA A 123 -2.68 -16.87 12.42
C ALA A 123 -2.87 -15.71 11.41
N ALA A 124 -2.43 -14.49 11.73
CA ALA A 124 -2.58 -13.33 10.87
C ALA A 124 -1.81 -13.48 9.55
N ARG A 125 -2.37 -12.93 8.47
CA ARG A 125 -1.76 -12.88 7.14
C ARG A 125 -1.55 -11.43 6.76
N ASN A 126 -0.30 -10.97 6.85
CA ASN A 126 -0.03 -9.53 6.92
C ASN A 126 0.17 -8.89 5.56
N TYR A 127 0.89 -9.55 4.64
CA TYR A 127 1.20 -9.01 3.31
C TYR A 127 1.86 -7.63 3.36
N VAL A 128 2.81 -7.49 4.29
CA VAL A 128 3.57 -6.25 4.51
C VAL A 128 5.02 -6.47 4.10
N ALA A 129 5.56 -5.52 3.35
CA ALA A 129 6.97 -5.47 2.99
C ALA A 129 7.64 -4.28 3.67
N LEU A 130 8.77 -4.52 4.32
CA LEU A 130 9.64 -3.50 4.92
C LEU A 130 10.97 -3.51 4.18
N ASP A 131 11.41 -2.36 3.67
CA ASP A 131 12.66 -2.23 2.93
C ASP A 131 13.52 -1.04 3.41
N GLY A 132 14.75 -1.34 3.83
CA GLY A 132 15.77 -0.31 4.11
C GLY A 132 15.57 0.50 5.40
N LEU A 133 14.60 0.15 6.25
CA LEU A 133 14.32 0.82 7.52
C LEU A 133 15.33 0.41 8.60
N ARG A 134 15.68 1.33 9.49
CA ARG A 134 16.49 1.02 10.68
C ARG A 134 15.66 1.17 11.94
N PHE A 135 15.50 0.07 12.68
CA PHE A 135 14.75 0.05 13.93
C PHE A 135 15.71 0.22 15.10
N LEU A 136 15.54 1.29 15.85
CA LEU A 136 16.39 1.66 16.99
C LEU A 136 15.63 1.64 18.32
N ALA A 137 14.42 1.08 18.32
CA ALA A 137 13.47 1.25 19.41
C ALA A 137 13.97 0.69 20.75
N LEU A 138 13.42 1.24 21.82
CA LEU A 138 13.60 0.79 23.20
C LEU A 138 12.62 -0.33 23.61
N GLY A 139 11.99 -1.03 22.65
CA GLY A 139 10.90 -1.99 22.89
C GLY A 139 10.91 -3.21 21.96
N SER A 140 9.92 -4.10 22.10
CA SER A 140 9.82 -5.34 21.33
C SER A 140 9.54 -5.08 19.84
N HIS A 141 10.34 -5.69 18.98
CA HIS A 141 10.04 -5.84 17.55
C HIS A 141 9.61 -7.27 17.30
N GLU A 142 8.30 -7.50 17.28
CA GLU A 142 7.74 -8.82 17.03
C GLU A 142 7.23 -8.89 15.60
N PHE A 143 7.43 -10.05 14.96
CA PHE A 143 6.86 -10.39 13.67
C PHE A 143 6.06 -11.68 13.84
N ALA A 144 4.78 -11.56 14.16
CA ALA A 144 3.86 -12.68 14.26
C ALA A 144 3.08 -12.86 12.94
N GLY A 145 2.55 -14.06 12.74
CA GLY A 145 1.79 -14.39 11.53
C GLY A 145 2.66 -14.65 10.29
N ALA A 146 2.01 -14.72 9.14
CA ALA A 146 2.62 -15.05 7.85
C ALA A 146 2.64 -13.85 6.89
N HIS A 147 3.38 -14.01 5.78
CA HIS A 147 3.44 -13.05 4.67
C HIS A 147 4.10 -11.71 5.03
N TRP A 148 5.26 -11.79 5.68
CA TRP A 148 6.20 -10.68 5.83
C TRP A 148 7.29 -10.74 4.76
N LYS A 149 7.69 -9.58 4.26
CA LYS A 149 8.94 -9.41 3.52
C LYS A 149 9.78 -8.37 4.26
N ILE A 150 10.95 -8.75 4.74
CA ILE A 150 11.86 -7.85 5.43
C ILE A 150 13.16 -7.86 4.64
N GLN A 151 13.51 -6.72 4.07
CA GLN A 151 14.65 -6.59 3.16
C GLN A 151 15.48 -5.40 3.57
N ASN A 152 16.81 -5.56 3.60
CA ASN A 152 17.74 -4.46 3.89
C ASN A 152 17.47 -3.69 5.20
N CYS A 153 16.68 -4.22 6.13
CA CYS A 153 16.44 -3.58 7.43
C CYS A 153 17.58 -3.88 8.40
N ALA A 154 17.77 -3.00 9.40
CA ALA A 154 18.80 -3.11 10.42
C ALA A 154 18.28 -2.72 11.80
#